data_AF-A0A832DVL7-F1
#
_entry.id   AF-A0A832DVL7-F1
#
_cell.length_a   1.000
_cell.length_b   1.000
_cell.length_c   1.000
_cell.angle_alpha   90.00
_cell.angle_beta   90.00
_cell.angle_gamma   90.00
#
_symmetry.space_group_name_H-M   'P 1'
#
loop_
_entity.id
_entity.type
_entity.pdbx_description
1 polymer ?
#
loop_
_entity_poly.entity_id
_entity_poly.type
_entity_poly.pdbx_seq_one_letter_code
_entity_poly.pdbx_strand_id
1 'polypeptide(L)'
;MEDPNSRNAPTALWFADGTTKTDVIQVSASDVSDTILVMVPKSELGSMYAVNFVVTIGGHDGFGVYGYRPVSTEAEEWKFGGADPTWLINDIAPRVVDIFGSKDELTPNVNKNKPPILMSAISTSVVLDLKYPTEYIAVGDTLELSIVVNYLPRGLSGYKLTVELSSNVAKIVDVEFPDWAVLHSSEFTSPTSVTIKAVDLNENVNPWDKEVLLAKIVIEGVFDGIFTVQLSEYTLDDDLGDKISIAIGSGFFETFIVTLLQPLPGCSNPPKDLNNDGLYDDVNGNGRLDFNDVVALFKNMEWVIENNYEKYFDFNKNGRLDFNDIVLLFKMI
;
A
#
# COMPACT_ATOMS: atom_id res chain seq x y z
N MET A 1 8.97 -14.50 -24.63
CA MET A 1 7.90 -15.33 -25.23
C MET A 1 7.93 -16.63 -24.46
N GLU A 2 6.91 -16.90 -23.66
CA GLU A 2 6.78 -18.15 -22.91
C GLU A 2 6.85 -19.34 -23.89
N ASP A 3 7.61 -20.40 -23.57
CA ASP A 3 7.66 -21.62 -24.37
C ASP A 3 6.54 -22.60 -23.95
N PRO A 4 5.44 -22.70 -24.72
CA PRO A 4 4.35 -23.63 -24.43
C PRO A 4 4.72 -25.11 -24.60
N ASN A 5 5.95 -25.42 -25.07
CA ASN A 5 6.46 -26.78 -25.25
C ASN A 5 7.48 -27.20 -24.19
N SER A 6 7.78 -26.33 -23.22
CA SER A 6 8.40 -26.77 -21.95
C SER A 6 7.51 -27.88 -21.38
N ARG A 7 8.03 -29.11 -21.32
CA ARG A 7 7.27 -30.24 -20.76
C ARG A 7 7.02 -29.95 -19.30
N ASN A 8 5.83 -29.44 -19.00
CA ASN A 8 5.35 -29.18 -17.64
C ASN A 8 5.64 -30.41 -16.78
N ALA A 9 6.42 -30.23 -15.72
CA ALA A 9 6.43 -31.20 -14.63
C ALA A 9 4.97 -31.45 -14.21
N PRO A 10 4.59 -32.70 -13.84
CA PRO A 10 3.20 -33.02 -13.55
C PRO A 10 2.67 -32.08 -12.45
N THR A 11 1.65 -31.27 -12.79
CA THR A 11 0.99 -30.38 -11.85
C THR A 11 -0.25 -31.07 -11.30
N ALA A 12 -0.40 -31.04 -9.98
CA ALA A 12 -1.54 -31.67 -9.32
C ALA A 12 -1.93 -30.94 -8.03
N LEU A 13 -3.22 -30.84 -7.79
CA LEU A 13 -3.78 -30.41 -6.52
C LEU A 13 -4.10 -31.65 -5.68
N TRP A 14 -3.45 -31.75 -4.52
CA TRP A 14 -3.65 -32.83 -3.56
C TRP A 14 -4.43 -32.32 -2.36
N PHE A 15 -5.56 -32.95 -2.07
CA PHE A 15 -6.41 -32.59 -0.95
C PHE A 15 -6.11 -33.46 0.27
N ALA A 16 -6.41 -32.93 1.46
CA ALA A 16 -6.18 -33.62 2.73
C ALA A 16 -7.02 -34.91 2.89
N ASP A 17 -8.11 -35.03 2.14
CA ASP A 17 -8.95 -36.24 2.08
C ASP A 17 -8.35 -37.34 1.18
N GLY A 18 -7.18 -37.09 0.57
CA GLY A 18 -6.49 -38.00 -0.32
C GLY A 18 -6.95 -37.92 -1.77
N THR A 19 -7.86 -37.00 -2.11
CA THR A 19 -8.25 -36.77 -3.51
C THR A 19 -7.19 -35.97 -4.25
N THR A 20 -7.05 -36.24 -5.56
CA THR A 20 -6.05 -35.61 -6.43
C THR A 20 -6.73 -35.13 -7.69
N LYS A 21 -6.38 -33.92 -8.15
CA LYS A 21 -6.78 -33.39 -9.45
C LYS A 21 -5.53 -33.02 -10.23
N THR A 22 -5.34 -33.64 -11.40
CA THR A 22 -4.26 -33.30 -12.32
C THR A 22 -4.73 -32.27 -13.33
N ASP A 23 -3.79 -31.55 -13.94
CA ASP A 23 -4.04 -30.64 -15.07
C ASP A 23 -4.93 -29.42 -14.75
N VAL A 24 -5.28 -29.22 -13.48
CA VAL A 24 -6.07 -28.06 -13.02
C VAL A 24 -5.20 -26.87 -12.61
N ILE A 25 -3.92 -27.10 -12.32
CA ILE A 25 -2.95 -26.07 -11.93
C ILE A 25 -2.10 -25.73 -13.15
N GLN A 26 -1.99 -24.43 -13.45
CA GLN A 26 -1.07 -23.93 -14.46
C GLN A 26 0.17 -23.39 -13.78
N VAL A 27 1.35 -23.77 -14.30
CA VAL A 27 2.64 -23.28 -13.82
C VAL A 27 3.38 -22.71 -15.02
N SER A 28 3.86 -21.48 -14.90
CA SER A 28 4.78 -20.87 -15.86
C SER A 28 5.99 -20.30 -15.14
N ALA A 29 7.10 -20.20 -15.85
CA ALA A 29 8.30 -19.52 -15.39
C ALA A 29 8.62 -18.40 -16.38
N SER A 30 9.03 -17.25 -15.86
CA SER A 30 9.44 -16.12 -16.68
C SER A 30 10.90 -16.26 -17.08
N ASP A 31 11.21 -16.04 -18.37
CA ASP A 31 12.60 -16.00 -18.85
C ASP A 31 13.29 -14.65 -18.57
N VAL A 32 12.52 -13.66 -18.11
CA VAL A 32 13.00 -12.27 -17.89
C VAL A 32 12.97 -11.87 -16.41
N SER A 33 12.47 -12.73 -15.53
CA SER A 33 12.47 -12.52 -14.08
C SER A 33 12.66 -13.84 -13.34
N ASP A 34 13.18 -13.77 -12.11
CA ASP A 34 13.33 -14.93 -11.22
C ASP A 34 11.99 -15.36 -10.58
N THR A 35 10.91 -15.39 -11.37
CA THR A 35 9.54 -15.62 -10.92
C THR A 35 8.95 -16.89 -11.52
N ILE A 36 8.41 -17.76 -10.66
CA ILE A 36 7.53 -18.87 -11.04
C ILE A 36 6.10 -18.45 -10.70
N LEU A 37 5.22 -18.46 -11.71
CA LEU A 37 3.80 -18.20 -11.53
C LEU A 37 3.04 -19.53 -11.41
N VAL A 38 2.29 -19.68 -10.33
CA VAL A 38 1.41 -20.84 -10.10
C VAL A 38 -0.03 -20.35 -10.00
N MET A 39 -0.87 -20.75 -10.95
CA MET A 39 -2.28 -20.41 -10.99
C MET A 39 -3.14 -21.61 -10.59
N VAL A 40 -3.93 -21.44 -9.53
CA VAL A 40 -4.88 -22.46 -9.05
C VAL A 40 -6.30 -21.89 -9.16
N PRO A 41 -7.24 -22.57 -9.84
CA PRO A 41 -8.60 -22.07 -9.97
C PRO A 41 -9.30 -21.98 -8.61
N LYS A 42 -9.95 -20.85 -8.34
CA LYS A 42 -10.67 -20.61 -7.08
C LYS A 42 -11.74 -21.65 -6.78
N SER A 43 -12.39 -22.19 -7.82
CA SER A 43 -13.38 -23.27 -7.69
C SER A 43 -12.82 -24.53 -7.04
N GLU A 44 -11.51 -24.76 -7.17
CA GLU A 44 -10.82 -25.93 -6.63
C GLU A 44 -10.42 -25.77 -5.16
N LEU A 45 -10.25 -24.52 -4.69
CA LEU A 45 -9.79 -24.22 -3.33
C LEU A 45 -10.94 -23.96 -2.34
N GLY A 46 -12.17 -23.79 -2.85
CA GLY A 46 -13.33 -23.49 -2.03
C GLY A 46 -13.28 -22.07 -1.43
N SER A 47 -13.89 -21.90 -0.26
CA SER A 47 -13.99 -20.58 0.39
C SER A 47 -12.67 -20.19 1.07
N MET A 48 -12.09 -19.06 0.68
CA MET A 48 -10.76 -18.61 1.11
C MET A 48 -10.78 -17.47 2.13
N TYR A 49 -11.77 -17.42 3.03
CA TYR A 49 -11.88 -16.32 4.02
C TYR A 49 -10.66 -16.18 4.95
N ALA A 50 -9.85 -17.23 5.10
CA ALA A 50 -8.54 -17.17 5.74
C ALA A 50 -7.67 -18.35 5.26
N VAL A 51 -6.79 -18.11 4.27
CA VAL A 51 -5.85 -19.12 3.78
C VAL A 51 -4.43 -18.61 3.98
N ASN A 52 -3.57 -19.47 4.52
CA ASN A 52 -2.14 -19.25 4.54
C ASN A 52 -1.50 -20.23 3.56
N PHE A 53 -0.66 -19.71 2.68
CA PHE A 53 0.13 -20.53 1.77
C PHE A 53 1.53 -20.70 2.35
N VAL A 54 2.13 -21.86 2.11
CA VAL A 54 3.55 -22.12 2.39
C VAL A 54 4.11 -22.78 1.15
N VAL A 55 5.17 -22.20 0.59
CA VAL A 55 5.89 -22.80 -0.53
C VAL A 55 6.98 -23.69 0.04
N THR A 56 6.88 -24.99 -0.22
CA THR A 56 7.92 -25.95 0.14
C THR A 56 8.68 -26.34 -1.11
N ILE A 57 9.99 -26.49 -1.01
CA ILE A 57 10.80 -27.03 -2.09
C ILE A 57 10.83 -28.53 -1.90
N GLY A 58 10.66 -29.31 -2.97
CA GLY A 58 10.69 -30.77 -2.95
C GLY A 58 11.76 -31.33 -3.89
N GLY A 59 12.31 -32.51 -3.58
CA GLY A 59 13.15 -33.25 -4.53
C GLY A 59 12.30 -34.17 -5.40
N HIS A 60 12.36 -34.06 -6.73
CA HIS A 60 11.73 -35.00 -7.66
C HIS A 60 12.80 -35.93 -8.25
N ASP A 61 12.58 -37.24 -8.21
CA ASP A 61 13.46 -38.24 -8.84
C ASP A 61 12.74 -39.13 -9.86
N GLY A 62 11.41 -39.08 -9.91
CA GLY A 62 10.59 -39.92 -10.79
C GLY A 62 10.47 -41.39 -10.32
N PHE A 63 11.05 -41.77 -9.18
CA PHE A 63 11.01 -43.12 -8.62
C PHE A 63 10.28 -43.20 -7.28
N GLY A 64 10.27 -42.11 -6.51
CA GLY A 64 9.54 -42.02 -5.26
C GLY A 64 8.02 -42.04 -5.43
N VAL A 65 7.29 -42.06 -4.29
CA VAL A 65 5.83 -42.05 -4.29
C VAL A 65 5.36 -40.77 -4.98
N TYR A 66 4.59 -40.94 -6.06
CA TYR A 66 4.16 -39.83 -6.93
C TYR A 66 5.31 -39.00 -7.54
N GLY A 67 6.52 -39.59 -7.68
CA GLY A 67 7.70 -38.96 -8.26
C GLY A 67 8.55 -38.11 -7.29
N TYR A 68 8.09 -37.93 -6.05
CA TYR A 68 8.77 -37.16 -5.01
C TYR A 68 9.66 -38.02 -4.13
N ARG A 69 10.85 -37.50 -3.83
CA ARG A 69 11.79 -38.09 -2.87
C ARG A 69 11.20 -38.06 -1.46
N PRO A 70 11.26 -39.16 -0.70
CA PRO A 70 10.90 -39.12 0.71
C PRO A 70 11.86 -38.22 1.49
N VAL A 71 11.35 -37.58 2.55
CA VAL A 71 12.20 -36.82 3.48
C VAL A 71 13.12 -37.78 4.21
N SER A 72 14.42 -37.68 3.96
CA SER A 72 15.42 -38.61 4.49
C SER A 72 15.67 -38.42 5.99
N THR A 73 16.19 -39.45 6.63
CA THR A 73 16.75 -39.40 8.00
C THR A 73 18.18 -38.90 8.04
N GLU A 74 18.86 -38.79 6.90
CA GLU A 74 20.27 -38.41 6.82
C GLU A 74 20.45 -37.42 5.68
N ALA A 75 21.21 -36.35 5.93
CA ALA A 75 21.61 -35.38 4.90
C ALA A 75 22.81 -35.94 4.12
N GLU A 76 22.59 -36.29 2.85
CA GLU A 76 23.65 -36.73 1.94
C GLU A 76 23.35 -36.27 0.51
N GLU A 77 24.33 -36.41 -0.38
CA GLU A 77 24.15 -36.18 -1.81
C GLU A 77 22.94 -37.01 -2.30
N TRP A 78 22.01 -36.37 -3.01
CA TRP A 78 20.81 -37.00 -3.55
C TRP A 78 19.72 -37.39 -2.53
N LYS A 79 19.71 -36.84 -1.30
CA LYS A 79 18.59 -36.98 -0.35
C LYS A 79 17.88 -35.64 -0.13
N PHE A 80 16.56 -35.67 -0.07
CA PHE A 80 15.73 -34.48 0.15
C PHE A 80 15.38 -34.36 1.65
N GLY A 81 15.71 -33.22 2.27
CA GLY A 81 15.56 -33.00 3.71
C GLY A 81 16.42 -33.93 4.58
N GLY A 82 16.38 -33.71 5.90
CA GLY A 82 17.09 -34.56 6.88
C GLY A 82 17.69 -33.78 8.05
N ALA A 83 18.14 -34.51 9.07
CA ALA A 83 18.86 -33.97 10.21
C ALA A 83 20.00 -34.93 10.57
N ASP A 84 20.86 -34.57 11.52
CA ASP A 84 21.92 -35.48 11.98
C ASP A 84 21.29 -36.80 12.48
N PRO A 85 21.72 -37.98 11.99
CA PRO A 85 21.07 -39.26 12.31
C PRO A 85 21.14 -39.58 13.80
N THR A 86 22.22 -39.19 14.48
CA THR A 86 22.41 -39.41 15.91
C THR A 86 21.44 -38.54 16.71
N TRP A 87 21.12 -37.35 16.21
CA TRP A 87 20.20 -36.42 16.89
C TRP A 87 18.75 -36.83 16.72
N LEU A 88 18.38 -37.40 15.57
CA LEU A 88 17.05 -37.97 15.36
C LEU A 88 16.79 -39.17 16.28
N ILE A 89 17.77 -40.08 16.41
CA ILE A 89 17.65 -41.27 17.27
C ILE A 89 17.48 -40.87 18.75
N ASN A 90 18.08 -39.77 19.17
CA ASN A 90 18.02 -39.27 20.55
C ASN A 90 16.91 -38.23 20.78
N ASP A 91 16.02 -38.00 19.80
CA ASP A 91 14.93 -37.01 19.87
C ASP A 91 15.42 -35.58 20.18
N ILE A 92 16.62 -35.24 19.69
CA ILE A 92 17.28 -33.94 19.88
C ILE A 92 16.90 -32.95 18.76
N ALA A 93 16.72 -33.45 17.53
CA ALA A 93 16.34 -32.62 16.38
C ALA A 93 15.23 -33.27 15.54
N PRO A 94 14.27 -32.47 15.00
CA PRO A 94 13.26 -32.97 14.09
C PRO A 94 13.84 -33.19 12.69
N ARG A 95 13.11 -33.95 11.85
CA ARG A 95 13.37 -33.94 10.40
C ARG A 95 12.98 -32.57 9.85
N VAL A 96 13.85 -31.97 9.05
CA VAL A 96 13.61 -30.65 8.45
C VAL A 96 13.48 -30.73 6.93
N VAL A 97 12.65 -29.84 6.40
CA VAL A 97 12.45 -29.56 4.99
C VAL A 97 12.60 -28.05 4.80
N ASP A 98 13.23 -27.64 3.71
CA ASP A 98 13.40 -26.23 3.38
C ASP A 98 12.10 -25.63 2.83
N ILE A 99 11.74 -24.48 3.38
CA ILE A 99 10.63 -23.64 2.91
C ILE A 99 11.26 -22.54 2.04
N PHE A 100 10.64 -22.26 0.90
CA PHE A 100 11.04 -21.13 0.07
C PHE A 100 10.31 -19.86 0.53
N GLY A 101 11.07 -18.82 0.85
CA GLY A 101 10.57 -17.51 1.27
C GLY A 101 11.68 -16.64 1.82
N SER A 102 11.52 -15.31 1.77
CA SER A 102 12.49 -14.43 2.40
C SER A 102 12.38 -14.53 3.93
N LYS A 103 13.50 -14.34 4.65
CA LYS A 103 13.52 -14.34 6.12
C LYS A 103 12.55 -13.30 6.71
N ASP A 104 12.30 -12.23 5.96
CA ASP A 104 11.44 -11.12 6.35
C ASP A 104 9.95 -11.39 6.08
N GLU A 105 9.64 -12.38 5.22
CA GLU A 105 8.27 -12.80 4.90
C GLU A 105 7.77 -13.98 5.74
N LEU A 106 8.65 -14.76 6.38
CA LEU A 106 8.24 -15.92 7.18
C LEU A 106 8.42 -15.64 8.68
N THR A 107 7.32 -15.68 9.43
CA THR A 107 7.39 -15.58 10.90
C THR A 107 7.31 -16.97 11.55
N PRO A 108 8.22 -17.30 12.48
CA PRO A 108 8.09 -18.48 13.31
C PRO A 108 6.75 -18.46 14.05
N ASN A 109 6.00 -19.55 13.94
CA ASN A 109 4.73 -19.65 14.65
C ASN A 109 4.97 -19.67 16.16
N VAL A 110 4.24 -18.83 16.90
CA VAL A 110 4.30 -18.79 18.38
C VAL A 110 4.01 -20.18 18.96
N ASN A 111 3.17 -20.97 18.29
CA ASN A 111 3.04 -22.39 18.54
C ASN A 111 4.06 -23.19 17.72
N LYS A 112 5.10 -23.70 18.40
CA LYS A 112 6.20 -24.48 17.80
C LYS A 112 5.75 -25.78 17.09
N ASN A 113 4.51 -26.23 17.29
CA ASN A 113 3.95 -27.39 16.60
C ASN A 113 3.22 -27.02 15.28
N LYS A 114 3.27 -25.76 14.85
CA LYS A 114 2.68 -25.28 13.60
C LYS A 114 3.75 -24.73 12.67
N PRO A 115 3.62 -24.90 11.35
CA PRO A 115 4.56 -24.33 10.39
C PRO A 115 4.61 -22.80 10.49
N PRO A 116 5.75 -22.19 10.13
CA PRO A 116 5.84 -20.74 10.00
C PRO A 116 4.81 -20.22 9.01
N ILE A 117 4.31 -19.02 9.25
CA ILE A 117 3.28 -18.37 8.43
C ILE A 117 3.93 -17.26 7.60
N LEU A 118 3.45 -17.09 6.35
CA LEU A 118 3.74 -15.89 5.58
C LEU A 118 3.17 -14.69 6.34
N MET A 119 4.03 -13.73 6.65
CA MET A 119 3.77 -12.54 7.46
C MET A 119 2.82 -11.56 6.73
N SER A 120 2.74 -11.68 5.40
CA SER A 120 1.80 -10.95 4.57
C SER A 120 1.36 -11.85 3.42
N ALA A 121 0.10 -12.25 3.40
CA ALA A 121 -0.53 -12.55 2.12
C ALA A 121 -0.52 -11.24 1.35
N ILE A 122 0.24 -11.15 0.26
CA ILE A 122 0.17 -10.00 -0.65
C ILE A 122 -1.32 -9.88 -0.99
N SER A 123 -1.92 -8.72 -0.69
CA SER A 123 -3.30 -8.46 -1.09
C SER A 123 -3.39 -8.72 -2.59
N THR A 124 -4.07 -9.78 -3.00
CA THR A 124 -4.29 -10.09 -4.43
C THR A 124 -5.41 -9.22 -4.99
N SER A 125 -5.77 -8.16 -4.28
CA SER A 125 -6.77 -7.20 -4.68
C SER A 125 -6.12 -5.89 -5.05
N VAL A 126 -6.45 -5.41 -6.25
CA VAL A 126 -6.20 -4.04 -6.67
C VAL A 126 -7.04 -3.12 -5.79
N VAL A 127 -6.41 -2.12 -5.18
CA VAL A 127 -7.04 -1.16 -4.27
C VAL A 127 -6.66 0.24 -4.71
N LEU A 128 -7.63 1.16 -4.66
CA LEU A 128 -7.38 2.59 -4.72
C LEU A 128 -7.07 3.09 -3.32
N ASP A 129 -5.96 3.80 -3.21
CA ASP A 129 -5.44 4.37 -1.97
C ASP A 129 -5.36 5.88 -2.10
N LEU A 130 -5.63 6.58 -1.00
CA LEU A 130 -5.53 8.03 -0.93
C LEU A 130 -4.31 8.37 -0.08
N LYS A 131 -3.31 9.00 -0.71
CA LYS A 131 -2.09 9.45 -0.02
C LYS A 131 -2.13 10.97 0.15
N TYR A 132 -1.94 11.43 1.38
CA TYR A 132 -1.97 12.84 1.74
C TYR A 132 -1.01 13.08 2.92
N PRO A 133 -0.44 14.29 3.05
CA PRO A 133 0.55 14.58 4.09
C PRO A 133 -0.06 14.73 5.50
N THR A 134 -1.33 15.16 5.57
CA THR A 134 -2.05 15.45 6.82
C THR A 134 -3.57 15.38 6.62
N GLU A 135 -4.31 15.19 7.72
CA GLU A 135 -5.78 15.26 7.77
C GLU A 135 -6.28 16.68 8.15
N TYR A 136 -5.36 17.62 8.37
CA TYR A 136 -5.64 18.93 8.94
C TYR A 136 -5.26 20.05 7.97
N ILE A 137 -6.19 20.97 7.71
CA ILE A 137 -6.01 22.07 6.75
C ILE A 137 -6.41 23.38 7.44
N ALA A 138 -5.60 24.44 7.38
CA ALA A 138 -6.09 25.74 7.81
C ALA A 138 -7.01 26.36 6.75
N VAL A 139 -7.96 27.19 7.17
CA VAL A 139 -8.79 27.97 6.23
C VAL A 139 -7.91 28.84 5.34
N GLY A 140 -8.09 28.69 4.02
CA GLY A 140 -7.33 29.40 2.98
C GLY A 140 -6.11 28.63 2.46
N ASP A 141 -5.69 27.57 3.15
CA ASP A 141 -4.57 26.72 2.72
C ASP A 141 -5.07 25.56 1.86
N THR A 142 -4.12 24.92 1.17
CA THR A 142 -4.37 23.82 0.23
C THR A 142 -3.71 22.52 0.67
N LEU A 143 -4.35 21.39 0.36
CA LEU A 143 -3.85 20.04 0.54
C LEU A 143 -3.76 19.33 -0.81
N GLU A 144 -2.63 18.67 -1.08
CA GLU A 144 -2.50 17.72 -2.19
C GLU A 144 -2.90 16.30 -1.75
N LEU A 145 -3.95 15.75 -2.37
CA LEU A 145 -4.42 14.39 -2.17
C LEU A 145 -4.15 13.54 -3.42
N SER A 146 -3.25 12.57 -3.29
CA SER A 146 -2.86 11.66 -4.38
C SER A 146 -3.76 10.43 -4.41
N ILE A 147 -4.32 10.11 -5.57
CA ILE A 147 -5.06 8.87 -5.82
C ILE A 147 -4.11 7.86 -6.44
N VAL A 148 -3.88 6.73 -5.75
CA VAL A 148 -2.86 5.74 -6.14
C VAL A 148 -3.48 4.35 -6.25
N VAL A 149 -3.06 3.58 -7.24
CA VAL A 149 -3.36 2.15 -7.31
C VAL A 149 -2.20 1.37 -6.70
N ASN A 150 -2.48 0.49 -5.74
CA ASN A 150 -1.45 -0.26 -5.04
C ASN A 150 -0.56 -1.12 -5.97
N TYR A 151 -1.16 -1.81 -6.95
CA TYR A 151 -0.46 -2.49 -8.04
C TYR A 151 -1.41 -2.89 -9.19
N LEU A 152 -0.86 -3.12 -10.39
CA LEU A 152 -1.63 -3.41 -11.61
C LEU A 152 -1.14 -4.69 -12.33
N PRO A 153 -1.71 -5.88 -12.09
CA PRO A 153 -1.21 -7.15 -12.64
C PRO A 153 -1.09 -7.24 -14.16
N ARG A 154 -1.91 -6.48 -14.88
CA ARG A 154 -2.05 -6.52 -16.35
C ARG A 154 -1.91 -5.12 -16.97
N GLY A 155 -1.24 -4.21 -16.27
CA GLY A 155 -1.10 -2.80 -16.67
C GLY A 155 -2.41 -2.03 -16.57
N LEU A 156 -2.47 -0.89 -17.26
CA LEU A 156 -3.59 0.04 -17.26
C LEU A 156 -3.69 0.72 -18.63
N SER A 157 -4.80 0.50 -19.34
CA SER A 157 -5.08 1.25 -20.58
C SER A 157 -5.76 2.58 -20.32
N GLY A 158 -6.55 2.69 -19.25
CA GLY A 158 -7.17 3.95 -18.86
C GLY A 158 -8.13 3.84 -17.69
N TYR A 159 -8.60 4.99 -17.24
CA TYR A 159 -9.56 5.07 -16.14
C TYR A 159 -10.53 6.24 -16.26
N LYS A 160 -11.65 6.10 -15.56
CA LYS A 160 -12.58 7.17 -15.16
C LYS A 160 -12.85 7.00 -13.67
N LEU A 161 -12.86 8.08 -12.90
CA LEU A 161 -13.38 8.07 -11.53
C LEU A 161 -13.91 9.46 -11.15
N THR A 162 -14.76 9.52 -10.14
CA THR A 162 -15.29 10.77 -9.59
C THR A 162 -14.80 10.95 -8.16
N VAL A 163 -14.36 12.16 -7.83
CA VAL A 163 -13.98 12.58 -6.49
C VAL A 163 -15.07 13.52 -5.97
N GLU A 164 -15.59 13.24 -4.77
CA GLU A 164 -16.67 13.99 -4.14
C GLU A 164 -16.28 14.42 -2.72
N LEU A 165 -16.53 15.69 -2.37
CA LEU A 165 -16.46 16.18 -1.00
C LEU A 165 -17.86 16.21 -0.40
N SER A 166 -18.02 15.75 0.84
CA SER A 166 -19.34 15.68 1.50
C SER A 166 -19.93 17.02 1.92
N SER A 167 -19.14 18.10 1.90
CA SER A 167 -19.61 19.44 2.26
C SER A 167 -18.77 20.53 1.58
N ASN A 168 -19.23 21.78 1.67
CA ASN A 168 -18.55 22.98 1.18
C ASN A 168 -17.54 23.56 2.20
N VAL A 169 -17.21 22.81 3.26
CA VAL A 169 -16.12 23.12 4.20
C VAL A 169 -14.79 23.22 3.46
N ALA A 170 -14.64 22.45 2.38
CA ALA A 170 -13.54 22.55 1.42
C ALA A 170 -14.07 22.58 -0.01
N LYS A 171 -13.19 22.92 -0.96
CA LYS A 171 -13.45 22.85 -2.40
C LYS A 171 -12.24 22.28 -3.13
N ILE A 172 -12.49 21.62 -4.25
CA ILE A 172 -11.46 21.17 -5.18
C ILE A 172 -11.10 22.37 -6.07
N VAL A 173 -9.82 22.72 -6.12
CA VAL A 173 -9.33 23.88 -6.88
C VAL A 173 -8.51 23.49 -8.10
N ASP A 174 -7.91 22.30 -8.10
CA ASP A 174 -7.11 21.81 -9.23
C ASP A 174 -7.05 20.28 -9.27
N VAL A 175 -6.68 19.75 -10.44
CA VAL A 175 -6.38 18.34 -10.68
C VAL A 175 -5.10 18.23 -11.51
N GLU A 176 -4.07 17.63 -10.93
CA GLU A 176 -2.82 17.33 -11.63
C GLU A 176 -2.79 15.86 -12.07
N PHE A 177 -2.32 15.62 -13.29
CA PHE A 177 -2.18 14.28 -13.84
C PHE A 177 -0.69 13.91 -13.97
N PRO A 178 -0.33 12.63 -13.80
CA PRO A 178 1.03 12.14 -13.96
C PRO A 178 1.49 12.22 -15.44
N ASP A 179 2.80 12.26 -15.66
CA ASP A 179 3.41 12.40 -17.00
C ASP A 179 2.96 11.32 -18.01
N TRP A 180 2.61 10.12 -17.53
CA TRP A 180 2.14 9.04 -18.39
C TRP A 180 0.76 9.33 -19.00
N ALA A 181 -0.08 10.09 -18.29
CA ALA A 181 -1.47 10.37 -18.63
C ALA A 181 -1.58 11.53 -19.64
N VAL A 182 -0.89 11.44 -20.78
CA VAL A 182 -0.78 12.53 -21.79
C VAL A 182 -2.15 13.00 -22.31
N LEU A 183 -3.11 12.08 -22.47
CA LEU A 183 -4.48 12.41 -22.82
C LEU A 183 -5.38 12.21 -21.61
N HIS A 184 -5.85 13.31 -21.05
CA HIS A 184 -6.62 13.34 -19.81
C HIS A 184 -7.66 14.46 -19.83
N SER A 185 -8.61 14.41 -18.89
CA SER A 185 -9.63 15.45 -18.69
C SER A 185 -10.13 15.46 -17.25
N SER A 186 -10.43 16.65 -16.74
CA SER A 186 -11.15 16.88 -15.48
C SER A 186 -12.43 17.68 -15.76
N GLU A 187 -13.58 17.14 -15.34
CA GLU A 187 -14.90 17.74 -15.51
C GLU A 187 -15.50 18.06 -14.13
N PHE A 188 -15.50 19.34 -13.74
CA PHE A 188 -16.10 19.79 -12.48
C PHE A 188 -17.62 19.92 -12.64
N THR A 189 -18.38 19.24 -11.79
CA THR A 189 -19.85 19.40 -11.71
C THR A 189 -20.24 20.40 -10.62
N SER A 190 -19.39 20.57 -9.61
CA SER A 190 -19.49 21.57 -8.54
C SER A 190 -18.08 21.85 -7.98
N PRO A 191 -17.91 22.84 -7.08
CA PRO A 191 -16.66 23.02 -6.34
C PRO A 191 -16.29 21.82 -5.44
N THR A 192 -17.21 20.89 -5.20
CA THR A 192 -17.02 19.71 -4.34
C THR A 192 -17.02 18.40 -5.14
N SER A 193 -17.06 18.45 -6.48
CA SER A 193 -17.13 17.25 -7.29
C SER A 193 -16.44 17.41 -8.63
N VAL A 194 -15.51 16.50 -8.92
CA VAL A 194 -14.79 16.42 -10.19
C VAL A 194 -14.76 14.98 -10.69
N THR A 195 -15.12 14.78 -11.96
CA THR A 195 -14.90 13.52 -12.67
C THR A 195 -13.62 13.64 -13.48
N ILE A 196 -12.71 12.68 -13.30
CA ILE A 196 -11.43 12.64 -14.01
C ILE A 196 -11.36 11.42 -14.91
N LYS A 197 -10.67 11.57 -16.05
CA LYS A 197 -10.39 10.51 -17.00
C LYS A 197 -8.97 10.65 -17.53
N ALA A 198 -8.29 9.54 -17.73
CA ALA A 198 -7.04 9.51 -18.47
C ALA A 198 -6.84 8.16 -19.17
N VAL A 199 -5.96 8.16 -20.18
CA VAL A 199 -5.55 6.97 -20.93
C VAL A 199 -4.04 6.88 -21.00
N ASP A 200 -3.51 5.66 -20.90
CA ASP A 200 -2.09 5.38 -21.06
C ASP A 200 -1.75 5.08 -22.53
N LEU A 201 -1.70 6.14 -23.35
CA LEU A 201 -1.49 5.99 -24.79
C LEU A 201 -0.12 5.41 -25.16
N ASN A 202 0.86 5.56 -24.27
CA ASN A 202 2.26 5.24 -24.54
C ASN A 202 2.71 3.95 -23.83
N GLU A 203 1.79 3.21 -23.21
CA GLU A 203 2.08 1.97 -22.46
C GLU A 203 3.18 2.19 -21.40
N ASN A 204 3.09 3.31 -20.69
CA ASN A 204 4.05 3.67 -19.63
C ASN A 204 3.71 2.99 -18.30
N VAL A 205 2.45 2.59 -18.09
CA VAL A 205 1.96 1.87 -16.91
C VAL A 205 1.90 0.38 -17.23
N ASN A 206 2.93 -0.34 -16.79
CA ASN A 206 3.18 -1.71 -17.19
C ASN A 206 2.53 -2.73 -16.24
N PRO A 207 2.36 -3.99 -16.69
CA PRO A 207 2.04 -5.10 -15.81
C PRO A 207 2.98 -5.20 -14.61
N TRP A 208 2.38 -5.31 -13.43
CA TRP A 208 2.99 -5.37 -12.11
C TRP A 208 3.58 -4.07 -11.57
N ASP A 209 3.35 -2.94 -12.23
CA ASP A 209 3.67 -1.64 -11.66
C ASP A 209 2.94 -1.46 -10.32
N LYS A 210 3.63 -0.83 -9.37
CA LYS A 210 3.20 -0.63 -7.99
C LYS A 210 3.09 0.86 -7.69
N GLU A 211 2.21 1.19 -6.75
CA GLU A 211 1.98 2.57 -6.32
C GLU A 211 1.78 3.54 -7.49
N VAL A 212 0.96 3.14 -8.46
CA VAL A 212 0.72 3.92 -9.68
C VAL A 212 -0.16 5.12 -9.34
N LEU A 213 0.42 6.32 -9.42
CA LEU A 213 -0.31 7.58 -9.28
C LEU A 213 -1.28 7.72 -10.46
N LEU A 214 -2.56 7.95 -10.15
CA LEU A 214 -3.59 8.27 -11.15
C LEU A 214 -3.76 9.78 -11.30
N ALA A 215 -3.91 10.50 -10.20
CA ALA A 215 -4.04 11.95 -10.19
C ALA A 215 -3.73 12.52 -8.81
N LYS A 216 -3.41 13.82 -8.75
CA LYS A 216 -3.41 14.60 -7.52
C LYS A 216 -4.59 15.57 -7.54
N ILE A 217 -5.32 15.63 -6.44
CA ILE A 217 -6.44 16.54 -6.23
C ILE A 217 -5.98 17.62 -5.27
N VAL A 218 -6.05 18.88 -5.69
CA VAL A 218 -5.72 20.03 -4.83
C VAL A 218 -7.00 20.52 -4.17
N ILE A 219 -7.05 20.47 -2.85
CA ILE A 219 -8.22 20.79 -2.03
C ILE A 219 -7.92 22.02 -1.18
N GLU A 220 -8.73 23.08 -1.27
CA GLU A 220 -8.63 24.29 -0.45
C GLU A 220 -9.63 24.24 0.70
N GLY A 221 -9.17 24.51 1.93
CA GLY A 221 -10.02 24.67 3.11
C GLY A 221 -10.76 26.01 3.08
N VAL A 222 -12.09 26.00 3.14
CA VAL A 222 -12.92 27.21 2.97
C VAL A 222 -13.56 27.68 4.28
N PHE A 223 -14.11 26.76 5.08
CA PHE A 223 -14.74 27.05 6.35
C PHE A 223 -14.23 26.12 7.43
N ASP A 224 -14.23 26.56 8.68
CA ASP A 224 -13.97 25.70 9.83
C ASP A 224 -15.01 24.56 9.88
N GLY A 225 -14.55 23.31 10.00
CA GLY A 225 -15.43 22.15 10.01
C GLY A 225 -14.77 20.85 9.56
N ILE A 226 -15.60 19.84 9.31
CA ILE A 226 -15.17 18.51 8.88
C ILE A 226 -15.80 18.22 7.52
N PHE A 227 -15.02 17.61 6.64
CA PHE A 227 -15.53 17.03 5.39
C PHE A 227 -14.90 15.66 5.15
N THR A 228 -15.51 14.92 4.24
CA THR A 228 -14.98 13.64 3.77
C THR A 228 -14.74 13.72 2.28
N VAL A 229 -13.61 13.20 1.82
CA VAL A 229 -13.36 12.89 0.41
C VAL A 229 -13.93 11.51 0.15
N GLN A 230 -14.65 11.31 -0.96
CA GLN A 230 -15.13 10.00 -1.39
C GLN A 230 -14.79 9.78 -2.87
N LEU A 231 -14.38 8.56 -3.22
CA LEU A 231 -14.29 8.15 -4.63
C LEU A 231 -15.56 7.38 -5.05
N SER A 232 -16.09 7.72 -6.23
CA SER A 232 -17.31 7.14 -6.80
C SER A 232 -17.14 6.92 -8.32
N GLU A 233 -18.11 6.24 -8.93
CA GLU A 233 -18.19 6.01 -10.39
C GLU A 233 -16.88 5.57 -11.08
N TYR A 234 -16.08 4.75 -10.42
CA TYR A 234 -14.78 4.34 -10.94
C TYR A 234 -14.89 3.20 -11.96
N THR A 235 -14.10 3.29 -13.01
CA THR A 235 -13.83 2.24 -13.99
C THR A 235 -12.36 2.34 -14.38
N LEU A 236 -11.64 1.23 -14.24
CA LEU A 236 -10.26 1.09 -14.71
C LEU A 236 -10.24 -0.11 -15.66
N ASP A 237 -9.55 0.02 -16.79
CA ASP A 237 -9.39 -1.04 -17.78
C ASP A 237 -7.90 -1.38 -17.92
N ASP A 238 -7.57 -2.66 -18.03
CA ASP A 238 -6.19 -3.13 -18.22
C ASP A 238 -5.73 -3.01 -19.68
N ASP A 239 -4.47 -3.35 -19.97
CA ASP A 239 -3.88 -3.22 -21.32
C ASP A 239 -4.56 -4.14 -22.36
N LEU A 240 -5.31 -5.13 -21.89
CA LEU A 240 -6.07 -6.06 -22.73
C LEU A 240 -7.53 -5.63 -22.90
N GLY A 241 -7.91 -4.49 -22.30
CA GLY A 241 -9.25 -3.93 -22.34
C GLY A 241 -10.24 -4.60 -21.39
N ASP A 242 -9.76 -5.45 -20.47
CA ASP A 242 -10.59 -6.04 -19.43
C ASP A 242 -10.72 -5.09 -18.24
N LYS A 243 -11.91 -5.07 -17.61
CA LYS A 243 -12.14 -4.25 -16.41
C LYS A 243 -11.31 -4.74 -15.23
N ILE A 244 -10.58 -3.82 -14.61
CA ILE A 244 -9.87 -4.05 -13.35
C ILE A 244 -10.87 -4.00 -12.21
N SER A 245 -10.98 -5.10 -11.46
CA SER A 245 -11.83 -5.18 -10.28
C SER A 245 -11.12 -4.60 -9.06
N ILE A 246 -11.59 -3.45 -8.58
CA ILE A 246 -11.11 -2.83 -7.35
C ILE A 246 -11.77 -3.51 -6.15
N ALA A 247 -10.98 -3.95 -5.17
CA ALA A 247 -11.55 -4.43 -3.91
C ALA A 247 -12.12 -3.27 -3.11
N ILE A 248 -13.33 -3.49 -2.62
CA ILE A 248 -14.01 -2.59 -1.71
C ILE A 248 -13.41 -2.80 -0.31
N GLY A 249 -12.25 -2.20 -0.08
CA GLY A 249 -11.67 -2.03 1.25
C GLY A 249 -12.20 -0.76 1.94
N SER A 250 -11.65 -0.44 3.11
CA SER A 250 -11.94 0.80 3.86
C SER A 250 -11.55 2.10 3.14
N GLY A 251 -10.93 2.04 1.95
CA GLY A 251 -10.30 3.17 1.25
C GLY A 251 -11.15 3.85 0.17
N PHE A 252 -12.44 4.08 0.40
CA PHE A 252 -13.24 4.95 -0.48
C PHE A 252 -13.66 6.25 0.14
N PHE A 253 -13.35 6.47 1.42
CA PHE A 253 -13.54 7.78 2.02
C PHE A 253 -12.45 8.09 3.03
N GLU A 254 -12.06 9.35 3.09
CA GLU A 254 -11.13 9.86 4.08
C GLU A 254 -11.69 11.13 4.70
N THR A 255 -11.43 11.33 6.00
CA THR A 255 -11.98 12.45 6.76
C THR A 255 -10.92 13.50 7.00
N PHE A 256 -11.27 14.76 6.76
CA PHE A 256 -10.39 15.90 6.91
C PHE A 256 -11.05 16.96 7.81
N ILE A 257 -10.22 17.71 8.53
CA ILE A 257 -10.65 18.80 9.39
C ILE A 257 -10.04 20.10 8.88
N VAL A 258 -10.89 21.06 8.58
CA VAL A 258 -10.48 22.43 8.28
C VAL A 258 -10.58 23.26 9.55
N THR A 259 -9.53 23.99 9.91
CA THR A 259 -9.49 24.83 11.12
C THR A 259 -9.21 26.28 10.78
N LEU A 260 -10.00 27.20 11.33
CA LEU A 260 -9.66 28.63 11.26
C LEU A 260 -8.61 28.98 12.33
N LEU A 261 -7.33 28.90 11.96
CA LEU A 261 -6.23 29.24 12.87
C LEU A 261 -6.26 30.72 13.26
N GLN A 262 -6.04 30.98 14.55
CA GLN A 262 -5.86 32.33 15.07
C GLN A 262 -4.35 32.67 15.16
N PRO A 263 -3.97 33.95 15.02
CA PRO A 263 -2.62 34.40 15.36
C PRO A 263 -2.24 34.00 16.79
N LEU A 264 -1.04 33.45 16.96
CA LEU A 264 -0.51 33.16 18.30
C LEU A 264 -0.38 34.48 19.10
N PRO A 265 -0.46 34.43 20.44
CA PRO A 265 -0.22 35.61 21.27
C PRO A 265 1.09 36.31 20.93
N GLY A 266 1.00 37.59 20.60
CA GLY A 266 2.12 38.42 20.16
C GLY A 266 2.42 38.40 18.66
N CYS A 267 1.71 37.60 17.87
CA CYS A 267 1.81 37.55 16.41
C CYS A 267 0.64 38.33 15.77
N SER A 268 0.85 38.84 14.55
CA SER A 268 -0.17 39.62 13.83
C SER A 268 -0.99 38.78 12.85
N ASN A 269 -0.43 37.68 12.35
CA ASN A 269 -1.03 36.82 11.36
C ASN A 269 -1.10 35.38 11.90
N PRO A 270 -2.04 34.56 11.40
CA PRO A 270 -2.06 33.14 11.73
C PRO A 270 -0.83 32.43 11.16
N PRO A 271 -0.45 31.29 11.75
CA PRO A 271 0.58 30.40 11.21
C PRO A 271 0.32 30.03 9.76
N LYS A 272 1.37 29.73 9.00
CA LYS A 272 1.28 29.17 7.65
C LYS A 272 2.18 27.97 7.46
N ASP A 273 1.73 27.06 6.60
CA ASP A 273 2.53 26.00 6.00
C ASP A 273 3.14 26.52 4.69
N LEU A 274 4.46 26.70 4.64
CA LEU A 274 5.16 27.23 3.47
C LEU A 274 5.55 26.15 2.46
N ASN A 275 5.55 24.87 2.83
CA ASN A 275 6.02 23.78 1.99
C ASN A 275 4.92 22.74 1.65
N ASN A 276 3.69 22.96 2.14
CA ASN A 276 2.51 22.11 1.99
C ASN A 276 2.70 20.67 2.50
N ASP A 277 3.53 20.47 3.53
CA ASP A 277 3.74 19.16 4.17
C ASP A 277 2.78 18.88 5.35
N GLY A 278 1.86 19.83 5.63
CA GLY A 278 0.88 19.76 6.68
C GLY A 278 1.35 20.27 8.04
N LEU A 279 2.62 20.69 8.16
CA LEU A 279 3.20 21.27 9.36
C LEU A 279 3.50 22.76 9.14
N TYR A 280 3.10 23.57 10.12
CA TYR A 280 3.07 25.02 9.99
C TYR A 280 4.40 25.62 10.49
N ASP A 281 5.32 25.84 9.55
CA ASP A 281 6.68 26.29 9.78
C ASP A 281 6.82 27.82 9.91
N ASP A 282 5.95 28.62 9.27
CA ASP A 282 5.79 30.06 9.52
C ASP A 282 4.84 30.29 10.71
N VAL A 283 5.30 29.91 11.90
CA VAL A 283 4.54 29.98 13.16
C VAL A 283 4.06 31.40 13.49
N ASN A 284 4.85 32.42 13.18
CA ASN A 284 4.52 33.80 13.49
C ASN A 284 3.75 34.53 12.36
N GLY A 285 3.59 33.87 11.20
CA GLY A 285 2.80 34.35 10.06
C GLY A 285 3.45 35.52 9.31
N ASN A 286 4.78 35.65 9.31
CA ASN A 286 5.49 36.73 8.61
C ASN A 286 5.86 36.39 7.16
N GLY A 287 5.50 35.19 6.70
CA GLY A 287 5.73 34.70 5.34
C GLY A 287 7.10 34.07 5.11
N ARG A 288 7.83 33.68 6.17
CA ARG A 288 9.12 33.00 6.06
C ARG A 288 9.39 32.15 7.31
N LEU A 289 10.02 31.00 7.12
CA LEU A 289 10.61 30.22 8.20
C LEU A 289 11.90 30.90 8.69
N ASP A 290 11.91 31.38 9.93
CA ASP A 290 13.06 31.99 10.59
C ASP A 290 13.12 31.72 12.11
N PHE A 291 14.14 32.25 12.79
CA PHE A 291 14.33 32.03 14.22
C PHE A 291 13.18 32.59 15.09
N ASN A 292 12.42 33.57 14.60
CA ASN A 292 11.27 34.10 15.32
C ASN A 292 10.11 33.09 15.39
N ASP A 293 10.02 32.13 14.47
CA ASP A 293 9.04 31.04 14.52
C ASP A 293 9.32 30.10 15.69
N VAL A 294 10.59 29.73 15.86
CA VAL A 294 11.06 28.94 17.01
C VAL A 294 10.74 29.65 18.32
N VAL A 295 11.00 30.97 18.39
CA VAL A 295 10.70 31.79 19.57
C VAL A 295 9.18 31.90 19.81
N ALA A 296 8.39 32.06 18.75
CA ALA A 296 6.94 32.18 18.83
C ALA A 296 6.31 30.87 19.31
N LEU A 297 6.73 29.73 18.77
CA LEU A 297 6.24 28.42 19.19
C LEU A 297 6.64 28.13 20.63
N PHE A 298 7.92 28.31 20.98
CA PHE A 298 8.44 28.04 22.33
C PHE A 298 7.71 28.86 23.41
N LYS A 299 7.37 30.13 23.13
CA LYS A 299 6.64 30.99 24.07
C LYS A 299 5.17 30.61 24.24
N ASN A 300 4.56 30.01 23.22
CA ASN A 300 3.12 29.81 23.13
C ASN A 300 2.70 28.34 23.08
N MET A 301 3.58 27.39 23.41
CA MET A 301 3.27 25.95 23.37
C MET A 301 2.00 25.60 24.17
N GLU A 302 1.87 26.13 25.38
CA GLU A 302 0.69 25.89 26.23
C GLU A 302 -0.59 26.42 25.56
N TRP A 303 -0.53 27.63 24.99
CA TRP A 303 -1.66 28.22 24.27
C TRP A 303 -2.05 27.41 23.03
N VAL A 304 -1.07 26.89 22.28
CA VAL A 304 -1.30 26.04 21.10
C VAL A 304 -2.06 24.76 21.51
N ILE A 305 -1.64 24.11 22.60
CA ILE A 305 -2.30 22.91 23.13
C ILE A 305 -3.71 23.24 23.65
N GLU A 306 -3.88 24.33 24.39
CA GLU A 306 -5.19 24.76 24.91
C GLU A 306 -6.21 25.06 23.81
N ASN A 307 -5.75 25.44 22.61
CA ASN A 307 -6.60 25.70 21.44
C ASN A 307 -6.73 24.49 20.49
N ASN A 308 -6.16 23.33 20.83
CA ASN A 308 -6.16 22.10 20.01
C ASN A 308 -5.46 22.27 18.65
N TYR A 309 -4.36 23.03 18.62
CA TYR A 309 -3.58 23.29 17.40
C TYR A 309 -2.29 22.46 17.33
N GLU A 310 -1.99 21.61 18.32
CA GLU A 310 -0.74 20.83 18.42
C GLU A 310 -0.43 19.99 17.18
N LYS A 311 -1.47 19.49 16.50
CA LYS A 311 -1.36 18.69 15.27
C LYS A 311 -0.67 19.40 14.10
N TYR A 312 -0.73 20.74 14.07
CA TYR A 312 -0.07 21.57 13.06
C TYR A 312 1.41 21.80 13.36
N PHE A 313 1.87 21.45 14.57
CA PHE A 313 3.22 21.72 15.06
C PHE A 313 3.93 20.47 15.62
N ASP A 314 3.35 19.28 15.46
CA ASP A 314 3.97 18.00 15.82
C ASP A 314 4.94 17.55 14.71
N PHE A 315 6.05 18.28 14.59
CA PHE A 315 7.07 18.06 13.57
C PHE A 315 7.69 16.66 13.63
N ASN A 316 7.69 16.03 14.81
CA ASN A 316 8.25 14.68 14.98
C ASN A 316 7.20 13.55 14.82
N LYS A 317 5.92 13.91 14.61
CA LYS A 317 4.78 13.01 14.38
C LYS A 317 4.58 11.97 15.49
N ASN A 318 4.82 12.34 16.75
CA ASN A 318 4.61 11.45 17.90
C ASN A 318 3.25 11.60 18.59
N GLY A 319 2.37 12.43 18.04
CA GLY A 319 1.02 12.71 18.52
C GLY A 319 0.94 13.79 19.59
N ARG A 320 1.99 14.60 19.80
CA ARG A 320 1.99 15.70 20.78
C ARG A 320 2.96 16.81 20.39
N LEU A 321 2.67 18.03 20.82
CA LEU A 321 3.63 19.13 20.78
C LEU A 321 4.54 19.11 22.02
N ASP A 322 5.84 18.91 21.82
CA ASP A 322 6.87 18.87 22.86
C ASP A 322 8.17 19.59 22.48
N PHE A 323 9.20 19.56 23.35
CA PHE A 323 10.45 20.28 23.09
C PHE A 323 11.25 19.72 21.90
N ASN A 324 11.03 18.48 21.51
CA ASN A 324 11.65 17.90 20.32
C ASN A 324 11.13 18.58 19.05
N ASP A 325 9.86 18.99 19.03
CA ASP A 325 9.27 19.73 17.91
C ASP A 325 9.93 21.10 17.73
N ILE A 326 10.23 21.78 18.84
CA ILE A 326 11.00 23.04 18.82
C ILE A 326 12.40 22.82 18.22
N VAL A 327 13.05 21.70 18.57
CA VAL A 327 14.38 21.34 18.04
C VAL A 327 14.31 21.01 16.55
N LEU A 328 13.25 20.34 16.09
CA LEU A 328 13.05 20.05 14.67
C LEU A 328 12.77 21.31 13.87
N LEU A 329 11.88 22.18 14.33
CA LEU A 329 11.62 23.47 13.70
C LEU A 329 12.90 24.30 13.56
N PHE A 330 13.75 24.34 14.59
CA PHE A 330 15.04 25.02 14.52
C PHE A 330 15.99 24.40 13.47
N LYS A 331 15.95 23.09 13.25
CA LYS A 331 16.80 22.40 12.26
C LYS A 331 16.35 22.62 10.81
N MET A 332 15.15 23.16 10.60
CA MET A 332 14.63 23.46 9.27
C MET A 332 15.10 24.83 8.73
N ILE A 333 15.71 25.67 9.58
CA ILE A 333 16.19 27.03 9.26
C ILE A 333 17.53 27.03 8.53
#